data_AF-A0A7C9DVR2-F1
#
_entry.id   AF-A0A7C9DVR2-F1
#
_cell.length_a   1.000
_cell.length_b   1.000
_cell.length_c   1.000
_cell.angle_alpha   90.00
_cell.angle_beta   90.00
_cell.angle_gamma   90.00
#
_symmetry.space_group_name_H-M   'P 1'
#
loop_
_entity.id
_entity.type
_entity.pdbx_description
1 polymer ?
#
loop_
_entity_poly.entity_id
_entity_poly.type
_entity_poly.pdbx_seq_one_letter_code
_entity_poly.pdbx_strand_id
1 'polypeptide(L)'
;LDKFAHIMNSCDVVVAAHGAGLTNQVFLPNGAVVVQIVPLGIEWASEHYFGTPAIDMGLKYLEYKVWPNETSLYDLYGEDDPIISDPASVWAKGYRIVQDVYLNRQDFRINLNRFKGTLLEVLQLLG
;
A
#
# COMPACT_ATOMS: atom_id res chain seq x y z
N LEU A 1 16.08 16.98 0.03
CA LEU A 1 16.15 15.50 0.01
C LEU A 1 16.83 14.99 1.29
N ASP A 2 18.00 15.52 1.63
CA ASP A 2 18.82 15.11 2.79
C ASP A 2 18.06 15.06 4.12
N LYS A 3 17.25 16.08 4.42
CA LYS A 3 16.41 16.08 5.63
C LYS A 3 15.45 14.89 5.69
N PHE A 4 14.85 14.52 4.56
CA PHE A 4 13.89 13.42 4.51
C PHE A 4 14.60 12.06 4.61
N ALA A 5 15.74 11.91 3.91
CA ALA A 5 16.57 10.71 4.02
C ALA A 5 17.03 10.47 5.47
N HIS A 6 17.46 11.53 6.19
CA HIS A 6 17.82 11.42 7.60
C HIS A 6 16.65 11.01 8.49
N ILE A 7 15.45 11.53 8.24
CA ILE A 7 14.24 11.11 8.99
C ILE A 7 13.95 9.64 8.72
N MET A 8 13.88 9.23 7.45
CA MET A 8 13.63 7.83 7.08
C MET A 8 14.67 6.89 7.68
N ASN A 9 15.95 7.27 7.66
CA ASN A 9 17.02 6.45 8.23
C ASN A 9 16.94 6.30 9.76
N SER A 10 16.19 7.17 10.43
CA SER A 10 15.92 7.10 11.88
C SER A 10 14.66 6.31 12.25
N CYS A 11 13.90 5.80 11.27
CA CYS A 11 12.66 5.08 11.50
C CYS A 11 12.88 3.56 11.49
N ASP A 12 12.40 2.88 12.52
CA ASP A 12 12.30 1.42 12.54
C ASP A 12 11.09 0.89 11.76
N VAL A 13 10.06 1.75 11.59
CA VAL A 13 8.83 1.44 10.88
C VAL A 13 8.38 2.63 10.06
N VAL A 14 7.94 2.37 8.83
CA VAL A 14 7.21 3.35 8.00
C VAL A 14 5.89 2.74 7.55
N VAL A 15 4.81 3.47 7.78
CA VAL A 15 3.49 3.17 7.23
C VAL A 15 3.21 4.18 6.13
N ALA A 16 2.92 3.72 4.92
CA ALA A 16 2.61 4.60 3.81
C ALA A 16 1.67 3.94 2.80
N ALA A 17 0.83 4.76 2.16
CA ALA A 17 0.02 4.30 1.04
C ALA A 17 0.88 4.07 -0.21
N HIS A 18 0.47 3.09 -1.01
CA HIS A 18 1.06 2.85 -2.32
C HIS A 18 1.16 4.17 -3.10
N GLY A 19 2.34 4.43 -3.67
CA GLY A 19 2.57 5.59 -4.53
C GLY A 19 4.03 5.97 -4.58
N ALA A 20 4.36 6.97 -5.39
CA ALA A 20 5.74 7.39 -5.61
C ALA A 20 6.48 7.76 -4.30
N GLY A 21 5.77 8.23 -3.28
CA GLY A 21 6.33 8.55 -1.97
C GLY A 21 6.90 7.33 -1.22
N LEU A 22 6.40 6.12 -1.49
CA LEU A 22 6.89 4.89 -0.87
C LEU A 22 8.29 4.50 -1.36
N THR A 23 8.75 5.04 -2.49
CA THR A 23 10.13 4.90 -2.99
C THR A 23 11.16 5.32 -1.95
N ASN A 24 10.81 6.22 -1.02
CA ASN A 24 11.71 6.64 0.04
C ASN A 24 12.11 5.51 1.02
N GLN A 25 11.48 4.32 0.94
CA GLN A 25 11.92 3.14 1.67
C GLN A 25 13.39 2.79 1.44
N VAL A 26 14.00 3.23 0.33
CA VAL A 26 15.43 3.07 0.04
C VAL A 26 16.36 3.71 1.08
N PHE A 27 15.85 4.64 1.89
CA PHE A 27 16.62 5.31 2.94
C PHE A 27 16.47 4.65 4.32
N LEU A 28 15.61 3.65 4.45
CA LEU A 28 15.41 2.94 5.71
C LEU A 28 16.64 2.08 6.07
N PRO A 29 16.93 1.92 7.37
CA PRO A 29 17.99 1.01 7.79
C PRO A 29 17.59 -0.45 7.55
N ASN A 30 18.60 -1.32 7.37
CA ASN A 30 18.39 -2.76 7.23
C ASN A 30 17.56 -3.33 8.40
N GLY A 31 16.59 -4.18 8.10
CA GLY A 31 15.68 -4.77 9.08
C GLY A 31 14.50 -3.90 9.51
N ALA A 32 14.42 -2.64 9.07
CA ALA A 32 13.24 -1.80 9.29
C ALA A 32 11.99 -2.38 8.61
N VAL A 33 10.81 -2.04 9.12
CA VAL A 33 9.51 -2.54 8.65
C VAL A 33 8.83 -1.50 7.76
N VAL A 34 8.45 -1.90 6.54
CA VAL A 34 7.57 -1.15 5.66
C VAL A 34 6.17 -1.75 5.75
N VAL A 35 5.20 -0.93 6.13
CA VAL A 35 3.78 -1.27 6.03
C VAL A 35 3.19 -0.50 4.88
N GLN A 36 2.84 -1.20 3.81
CA GLN A 36 2.19 -0.61 2.66
C GLN A 36 0.67 -0.69 2.79
N ILE A 37 -0.02 0.45 2.77
CA ILE A 37 -1.46 0.47 2.52
C ILE A 37 -1.65 0.21 1.02
N VAL A 38 -2.19 -0.95 0.69
CA VAL A 38 -2.40 -1.44 -0.68
C VAL A 38 -3.82 -1.06 -1.11
N PRO A 39 -3.97 -0.15 -2.10
CA PRO A 39 -5.25 0.22 -2.68
C PRO A 39 -5.89 -0.95 -3.42
N LEU A 40 -7.21 -0.90 -3.58
CA LEU A 40 -7.97 -1.89 -4.33
C LEU A 40 -7.45 -1.97 -5.78
N GLY A 41 -7.30 -3.20 -6.27
CA GLY A 41 -7.05 -3.45 -7.69
C GLY A 41 -5.64 -3.12 -8.13
N ILE A 42 -4.67 -2.91 -7.22
CA ILE A 42 -3.26 -2.70 -7.58
C ILE A 42 -2.31 -3.57 -6.76
N GLU A 43 -2.76 -4.75 -6.35
CA GLU A 43 -2.01 -5.71 -5.54
C GLU A 43 -0.73 -6.13 -6.26
N TRP A 44 -0.83 -6.52 -7.54
CA TRP A 44 0.34 -6.88 -8.36
C TRP A 44 1.37 -5.76 -8.40
N ALA A 45 0.93 -4.52 -8.65
CA ALA A 45 1.84 -3.37 -8.72
C ALA A 45 2.45 -3.06 -7.34
N SER A 46 1.70 -3.27 -6.25
CA SER A 46 2.19 -3.04 -4.89
C SER A 46 3.32 -3.99 -4.53
N GLU A 47 3.13 -5.28 -4.82
CA GLU A 47 4.14 -6.31 -4.62
C GLU A 47 5.38 -6.02 -5.48
N HIS A 48 5.22 -5.81 -6.78
CA HIS A 48 6.35 -5.74 -7.71
C HIS A 48 7.12 -4.41 -7.62
N TYR A 49 6.46 -3.31 -7.25
CA TYR A 49 7.12 -2.00 -7.16
C TYR A 49 7.73 -1.72 -5.79
N PHE A 50 7.19 -2.30 -4.71
CA PHE A 50 7.63 -1.96 -3.37
C PHE A 50 7.86 -3.18 -2.47
N GLY A 51 6.99 -4.20 -2.53
CA GLY A 51 7.10 -5.41 -1.71
C GLY A 51 8.37 -6.21 -1.98
N THR A 52 8.52 -6.76 -3.18
CA THR A 52 9.73 -7.51 -3.57
C THR A 52 10.99 -6.67 -3.42
N PRO A 53 11.04 -5.41 -3.90
CA PRO A 53 12.21 -4.56 -3.68
C PRO A 53 12.54 -4.30 -2.21
N ALA A 54 11.54 -4.12 -1.34
CA ALA A 54 11.79 -3.94 0.10
C ALA A 54 12.51 -5.16 0.69
N ILE A 55 12.02 -6.36 0.36
CA ILE A 55 12.62 -7.62 0.82
C ILE A 55 14.06 -7.76 0.29
N ASP A 56 14.29 -7.48 -0.99
CA ASP A 56 15.62 -7.54 -1.62
C ASP A 56 16.61 -6.56 -1.00
N MET A 57 16.13 -5.44 -0.44
CA MET A 57 16.93 -4.46 0.30
C MET A 57 17.18 -4.83 1.77
N GLY A 58 16.68 -5.97 2.24
CA GLY A 58 16.81 -6.40 3.64
C GLY A 58 15.79 -5.74 4.58
N LEU A 59 14.75 -5.11 4.05
CA LEU A 59 13.64 -4.60 4.84
C LEU A 59 12.63 -5.73 5.11
N LYS A 60 11.85 -5.55 6.18
CA LYS A 60 10.67 -6.38 6.45
C LYS A 60 9.47 -5.69 5.83
N TYR A 61 8.56 -6.45 5.24
CA TYR A 61 7.44 -5.89 4.48
C TYR A 61 6.11 -6.48 4.92
N LEU A 62 5.12 -5.62 5.12
CA LEU A 62 3.74 -5.97 5.46
C LEU A 62 2.78 -5.18 4.58
N GLU A 63 1.65 -5.81 4.25
CA GLU A 63 0.57 -5.18 3.49
C GLU A 63 -0.65 -4.96 4.39
N TYR A 64 -1.20 -3.75 4.34
CA TYR A 64 -2.57 -3.49 4.73
C TYR A 64 -3.42 -3.34 3.47
N LYS A 65 -4.05 -4.44 3.04
CA LYS A 65 -4.98 -4.42 1.90
C LYS A 65 -6.30 -3.80 2.33
N VAL A 66 -6.62 -2.67 1.70
CA VAL A 66 -7.91 -2.02 1.92
C VAL A 66 -9.01 -2.94 1.40
N TRP A 67 -10.09 -3.05 2.17
CA TRP A 67 -11.32 -3.65 1.68
C TRP A 67 -12.06 -2.65 0.80
N PRO A 68 -12.92 -3.13 -0.12
CA PRO A 68 -13.73 -2.24 -0.94
C PRO A 68 -14.43 -1.14 -0.15
N ASN A 69 -15.10 -1.50 0.94
CA ASN A 69 -15.84 -0.56 1.80
C ASN A 69 -14.96 0.45 2.57
N GLU A 70 -13.64 0.33 2.52
CA GLU A 70 -12.70 1.32 3.04
C GLU A 70 -12.27 2.33 1.98
N THR A 71 -12.78 2.23 0.76
CA THR A 71 -12.39 3.10 -0.35
C THR A 71 -13.51 4.07 -0.71
N SER A 72 -13.17 5.25 -1.24
CA SER A 72 -14.14 6.15 -1.87
C SER A 72 -14.86 5.51 -3.07
N LEU A 73 -14.24 4.53 -3.72
CA LEU A 73 -14.80 3.85 -4.91
C LEU A 73 -16.08 3.07 -4.57
N TYR A 74 -16.17 2.50 -3.37
CA TYR A 74 -17.35 1.76 -2.95
C TYR A 74 -18.60 2.63 -2.88
N ASP A 75 -18.45 3.87 -2.38
CA ASP A 75 -19.55 4.84 -2.35
C ASP A 75 -19.93 5.33 -3.75
N LEU A 76 -18.96 5.39 -4.67
CA LEU A 76 -19.14 5.93 -6.03
C LEU A 76 -19.76 4.94 -7.00
N TYR A 77 -19.39 3.66 -6.91
CA TYR A 77 -19.75 2.64 -7.89
C TYR A 77 -20.70 1.56 -7.32
N GLY A 78 -20.69 1.34 -6.01
CA GLY A 78 -21.46 0.27 -5.36
C GLY A 78 -20.77 -1.10 -5.45
N GLU A 79 -21.25 -2.05 -4.63
CA GLU A 79 -20.63 -3.37 -4.42
C GLU A 79 -20.55 -4.22 -5.71
N ASP A 80 -21.58 -4.15 -6.56
CA ASP A 80 -21.70 -5.01 -7.74
C ASP A 80 -20.90 -4.50 -8.95
N ASP A 81 -20.48 -3.22 -8.96
CA ASP A 81 -19.74 -2.66 -10.10
C ASP A 81 -18.40 -3.37 -10.28
N PRO A 82 -17.99 -3.73 -11.52
CA PRO A 82 -16.72 -4.41 -11.78
C PRO A 82 -15.47 -3.69 -11.22
N ILE A 83 -15.51 -2.38 -11.03
CA ILE A 83 -14.43 -1.64 -10.35
C ILE A 83 -14.21 -2.17 -8.93
N ILE A 84 -15.28 -2.62 -8.27
CA ILE A 84 -15.26 -3.20 -6.93
C ILE A 84 -15.17 -4.73 -6.98
N SER A 85 -16.05 -5.36 -7.74
CA SER A 85 -16.27 -6.82 -7.72
C SER A 85 -15.30 -7.60 -8.60
N ASP A 86 -14.75 -7.00 -9.66
CA ASP A 86 -13.83 -7.66 -10.59
C ASP A 86 -12.75 -6.70 -11.14
N PRO A 87 -11.77 -6.30 -10.30
CA PRO A 87 -10.66 -5.44 -10.74
C PRO A 87 -9.85 -6.01 -11.91
N ALA A 88 -9.81 -7.34 -12.07
CA ALA A 88 -9.10 -7.98 -13.18
C ALA A 88 -9.74 -7.61 -14.54
N SER A 89 -11.08 -7.51 -14.61
CA SER A 89 -11.76 -7.02 -15.82
C SER A 89 -11.42 -5.57 -16.15
N VAL A 90 -11.13 -4.74 -15.14
CA VAL A 90 -10.70 -3.35 -15.33
C VAL A 90 -9.27 -3.31 -15.86
N TRP A 91 -8.38 -4.16 -15.33
CA TRP A 91 -7.03 -4.34 -15.89
C TRP A 91 -7.03 -4.78 -17.35
N ALA A 92 -7.95 -5.68 -17.74
CA ALA A 92 -8.08 -6.14 -19.12
C ALA A 92 -8.45 -5.01 -20.11
N LYS A 93 -9.03 -3.91 -19.62
CA LYS A 93 -9.33 -2.71 -20.43
C LYS A 93 -8.12 -1.78 -20.60
N GLY A 94 -6.99 -2.07 -19.93
CA GLY A 94 -5.70 -1.42 -20.10
C GLY A 94 -5.32 -0.44 -19.00
N TYR A 95 -4.03 -0.10 -18.93
CA TYR A 95 -3.45 0.69 -17.83
C TYR A 95 -4.08 2.08 -17.63
N ARG A 96 -4.56 2.74 -18.69
CA ARG A 96 -5.13 4.10 -18.55
C ARG A 96 -6.36 4.16 -17.66
N ILE A 97 -7.25 3.15 -17.73
CA ILE A 97 -8.43 3.11 -16.86
C ILE A 97 -8.05 2.70 -15.44
N VAL A 98 -7.09 1.77 -15.29
CA VAL A 98 -6.54 1.39 -13.98
C VAL A 98 -5.95 2.61 -13.27
N GLN A 99 -5.13 3.40 -13.97
CA GLN A 99 -4.52 4.60 -13.43
C GLN A 99 -5.58 5.62 -13.02
N ASP A 100 -6.57 5.90 -13.88
CA ASP A 100 -7.61 6.86 -13.58
C ASP A 100 -8.47 6.44 -12.38
N VAL A 101 -8.86 5.17 -12.30
CA VAL A 101 -9.76 4.66 -11.25
C VAL A 101 -9.01 4.40 -9.95
N TYR A 102 -8.01 3.51 -9.98
CA TYR A 102 -7.40 2.99 -8.76
C TYR A 102 -6.24 3.84 -8.21
N LEU A 103 -5.55 4.59 -9.06
CA LEU A 103 -4.41 5.43 -8.63
C LEU A 103 -4.80 6.89 -8.38
N ASN A 104 -5.69 7.47 -9.19
CA ASN A 104 -5.97 8.91 -9.15
C ASN A 104 -7.23 9.30 -8.35
N ARG A 105 -8.18 8.39 -8.15
CA ARG A 105 -9.52 8.70 -7.60
C ARG A 105 -9.89 7.92 -6.33
N GLN A 106 -8.95 7.18 -5.78
CA GLN A 106 -9.18 6.30 -4.66
C GLN A 106 -8.63 6.93 -3.37
N ASP A 107 -9.53 7.30 -2.47
CA ASP A 107 -9.21 7.72 -1.10
C ASP A 107 -9.54 6.57 -0.13
N PHE A 108 -8.85 6.52 1.01
CA PHE A 108 -8.98 5.45 1.99
C PHE A 108 -9.56 5.94 3.32
N ARG A 109 -10.41 5.11 3.92
CA ARG A 109 -10.91 5.23 5.28
C ARG A 109 -10.51 3.98 6.06
N ILE A 110 -9.29 4.03 6.59
CA ILE A 110 -8.65 2.89 7.26
C ILE A 110 -9.45 2.42 8.47
N ASN A 111 -9.84 1.14 8.46
CA ASN A 111 -10.50 0.48 9.56
C ASN A 111 -9.48 0.16 10.65
N LEU A 112 -9.50 0.98 11.71
CA LEU A 112 -8.56 0.88 12.82
C LEU A 112 -8.61 -0.47 13.55
N ASN A 113 -9.75 -1.16 13.58
CA ASN A 113 -9.86 -2.47 14.22
C ASN A 113 -9.06 -3.53 13.45
N ARG A 114 -9.08 -3.46 12.11
CA ARG A 114 -8.25 -4.33 11.27
C ARG A 114 -6.80 -3.88 11.26
N PHE A 115 -6.56 -2.59 11.14
CA PHE A 115 -5.22 -2.02 11.09
C PHE A 115 -4.42 -2.32 12.36
N LYS A 116 -5.11 -2.39 13.52
CA LYS A 116 -4.53 -2.88 14.76
C LYS A 116 -3.86 -4.25 14.62
N GLY A 117 -4.44 -5.17 13.83
CA GLY A 117 -3.84 -6.48 13.55
C GLY A 117 -2.47 -6.35 12.88
N THR A 118 -2.40 -5.54 11.81
CA THR A 118 -1.14 -5.22 11.12
C THR A 118 -0.12 -4.58 12.06
N LEU A 119 -0.54 -3.65 12.94
CA LEU A 119 0.38 -3.05 13.92
C LEU A 119 0.90 -4.06 14.94
N LEU A 120 0.12 -5.07 15.33
CA LEU A 120 0.60 -6.15 16.19
C LEU A 120 1.64 -7.02 15.49
N GLU A 121 1.46 -7.30 14.20
CA GLU A 121 2.47 -7.99 13.38
C GLU A 121 3.75 -7.17 13.27
N VAL A 122 3.65 -5.86 13.04
CA VAL A 122 4.82 -4.95 13.07
C VAL A 122 5.58 -5.08 14.39
N LEU A 123 4.88 -5.07 15.52
CA LEU A 123 5.54 -5.18 16.84
C LEU A 123 6.26 -6.51 17.02
N GLN A 124 5.76 -7.61 16.45
CA GLN A 124 6.45 -8.91 16.45
C GLN A 124 7.71 -8.88 15.57
N LEU A 125 7.71 -8.08 14.50
CA LEU A 125 8.87 -7.92 13.62
C LEU A 125 9.94 -6.99 14.21
N LEU A 126 9.62 -6.16 15.20
CA LEU A 126 10.61 -5.30 15.86
C LEU A 126 11.37 -5.99 17.00
N GLY A 127 10.97 -7.22 17.38
CA GLY A 127 11.59 -8.05 18.42
C GLY A 127 12.47 -9.15 17.85
#